data_AF-A1UQT1-F1
#
_entry.id   AF-A1UQT1-F1
#
_cell.length_a   1.000
_cell.length_b   1.000
_cell.length_c   1.000
_cell.angle_alpha   90.00
_cell.angle_beta   90.00
_cell.angle_gamma   90.00
#
_symmetry.space_group_name_H-M   'P 1'
#
loop_
_entity.id
_entity.type
_entity.pdbx_description
1 polymer ?
#
loop_
_entity_poly.entity_id
_entity_poly.type
_entity_poly.pdbx_seq_one_letter_code
_entity_poly.pdbx_strand_id
1 'polypeptide(L)'
;MEMVLVQDPDGGTETTVFLDGAVLQGVDEYVVDAGRGHTYSDWIEARDDALEGASPAAAELLRTSYDYPPGYKYIDGAPDGWPFEDGEDR
;
A
#
# COMPACT_ATOMS: atom_id res chain seq x y z
N MET A 1 -10.06 -18.24 4.71
CA MET A 1 -9.90 -17.07 3.84
C MET A 1 -8.74 -17.36 2.91
N GLU A 2 -8.95 -17.16 1.62
CA GLU A 2 -7.96 -17.36 0.58
C GLU A 2 -7.95 -16.10 -0.30
N MET A 3 -6.79 -15.75 -0.85
CA MET A 3 -6.64 -14.60 -1.75
C MET A 3 -5.83 -15.03 -2.96
N VAL A 4 -6.35 -14.74 -4.15
CA VAL A 4 -5.66 -14.91 -5.43
C VAL A 4 -5.34 -13.53 -5.96
N LEU A 5 -4.09 -13.31 -6.32
CA LEU A 5 -3.57 -12.03 -6.78
C LEU A 5 -2.91 -12.25 -8.14
N VAL A 6 -3.42 -11.55 -9.16
CA VAL A 6 -2.90 -11.59 -10.53
C VAL A 6 -2.31 -10.23 -10.83
N GLN A 7 -0.99 -10.19 -10.99
CA GLN A 7 -0.26 -8.95 -11.23
C GLN A 7 0.15 -8.85 -12.69
N ASP A 8 -0.27 -7.76 -13.34
CA ASP A 8 0.28 -7.32 -14.62
C ASP A 8 1.52 -6.45 -14.32
N PRO A 9 2.72 -6.82 -14.82
CA PRO A 9 3.94 -6.04 -14.62
C PRO A 9 3.83 -4.57 -15.00
N ASP A 10 2.98 -4.25 -15.98
CA ASP A 10 2.81 -2.91 -16.53
C ASP A 10 1.38 -2.35 -16.33
N GLY A 11 0.45 -3.15 -15.78
CA GLY A 11 -1.00 -2.90 -15.84
C GLY A 11 -1.75 -2.90 -14.51
N GLY A 12 -1.10 -3.17 -13.39
CA GLY A 12 -1.70 -3.18 -12.05
C GLY A 12 -1.99 -4.58 -11.52
N THR A 13 -2.85 -4.66 -10.51
CA THR A 13 -3.13 -5.90 -9.77
C THR A 13 -4.63 -6.16 -9.76
N GLU A 14 -5.02 -7.40 -10.04
CA GLU A 14 -6.39 -7.90 -9.84
C GLU A 14 -6.40 -8.86 -8.65
N THR A 15 -7.23 -8.56 -7.65
CA THR A 15 -7.34 -9.35 -6.42
C THR A 15 -8.73 -9.99 -6.29
N THR A 16 -8.76 -11.30 -6.02
CA THR A 16 -10.00 -12.04 -5.69
C THR A 16 -9.86 -12.69 -4.32
N VAL A 17 -10.79 -12.37 -3.41
CA VAL A 17 -10.83 -12.93 -2.05
C VAL A 17 -11.93 -13.98 -1.94
N PHE A 18 -11.62 -15.10 -1.28
CA PHE A 18 -12.56 -16.16 -0.95
C PHE A 18 -12.69 -16.34 0.56
N LEU A 19 -13.93 -16.52 1.04
CA LEU A 19 -14.25 -16.90 2.41
C LEU A 19 -15.03 -18.21 2.36
N ASP A 20 -14.50 -19.26 3.01
CA ASP A 20 -15.07 -20.61 3.04
C ASP A 20 -15.44 -21.15 1.64
N GLY A 21 -14.58 -20.88 0.65
CA GLY A 21 -14.74 -21.32 -0.73
C GLY A 21 -15.67 -20.46 -1.60
N ALA A 22 -16.29 -19.41 -1.06
CA ALA A 22 -17.14 -18.47 -1.81
C ALA A 22 -16.40 -17.15 -2.09
N VAL A 23 -16.60 -16.57 -3.28
CA VAL A 23 -16.05 -15.25 -3.64
C VAL A 23 -16.68 -14.17 -2.75
N LEU A 24 -15.83 -13.38 -2.10
CA LEU A 24 -16.22 -12.22 -1.33
C LEU A 24 -16.25 -10.99 -2.25
N GLN A 25 -17.40 -10.31 -2.27
CA GLN A 25 -17.64 -9.11 -3.09
C GLN A 25 -17.58 -7.85 -2.23
N GLY A 26 -17.34 -6.69 -2.86
CA GLY A 26 -17.29 -5.40 -2.16
C GLY A 26 -16.10 -5.26 -1.21
N VAL A 27 -14.98 -5.89 -1.56
CA VAL A 27 -13.71 -5.72 -0.84
C VAL A 27 -12.97 -4.54 -1.47
N ASP A 28 -12.61 -3.56 -0.64
CA ASP A 28 -11.71 -2.50 -1.06
C ASP A 28 -10.26 -3.01 -1.05
N GLU A 29 -9.54 -2.75 -2.15
CA GLU A 29 -8.13 -3.11 -2.31
C GLU A 29 -7.26 -1.85 -2.18
N TYR A 30 -6.21 -1.95 -1.37
CA TYR A 30 -5.19 -0.92 -1.22
C TYR A 30 -3.82 -1.53 -1.54
N VAL A 31 -3.15 -1.00 -2.56
CA VAL A 31 -1.83 -1.45 -2.99
C VAL A 31 -0.81 -0.39 -2.64
N VAL A 32 0.15 -0.74 -1.79
CA VAL A 32 1.30 0.10 -1.44
C VAL A 32 2.48 -0.29 -2.32
N ASP A 33 2.78 0.51 -3.33
CA ASP A 33 3.79 0.21 -4.35
C ASP A 33 4.74 1.39 -4.56
N ALA A 34 5.92 1.31 -3.94
CA ALA A 34 6.98 2.32 -4.06
C ALA A 34 7.61 2.38 -5.46
N GLY A 35 7.26 1.48 -6.37
CA GLY A 35 7.66 1.52 -7.78
C GLY A 35 6.64 2.21 -8.69
N ARG A 36 5.41 2.44 -8.22
CA ARG A 36 4.32 3.06 -8.98
C ARG A 36 4.23 4.55 -8.65
N GLY A 37 4.72 5.39 -9.56
CA GLY A 37 4.88 6.83 -9.30
C GLY A 37 6.26 7.07 -8.69
N HIS A 38 7.20 7.56 -9.51
CA HIS A 38 8.61 7.59 -9.14
C HIS A 38 8.97 8.71 -8.17
N THR A 39 8.06 9.63 -7.84
CA THR A 39 8.40 10.80 -7.01
C THR A 39 7.78 10.74 -5.63
N TYR A 40 8.43 11.38 -4.65
CA TYR A 40 7.91 11.51 -3.31
C TYR A 40 6.57 12.27 -3.23
N SER A 41 6.28 13.18 -4.18
CA SER A 41 4.96 13.82 -4.25
C SER A 41 3.87 12.83 -4.66
N ASP A 42 4.14 11.98 -5.65
CA ASP A 42 3.19 10.94 -6.08
C ASP A 42 2.95 9.93 -4.94
N TRP A 43 4.01 9.62 -4.20
CA TRP A 43 3.93 8.77 -3.01
C TRP A 43 3.00 9.34 -1.93
N ILE A 44 3.10 10.65 -1.65
CA ILE A 44 2.26 11.31 -0.65
C ILE A 44 0.81 11.40 -1.11
N GLU A 45 0.57 11.67 -2.40
CA GLU A 45 -0.78 11.69 -2.98
C GLU A 45 -1.43 10.30 -2.86
N ALA A 46 -0.73 9.24 -3.27
CA ALA A 46 -1.22 7.85 -3.15
C ALA A 46 -1.51 7.45 -1.69
N ARG A 47 -0.66 7.89 -0.75
CA ARG A 47 -0.89 7.69 0.68
C ARG A 47 -2.19 8.36 1.12
N ASP A 48 -2.34 9.64 0.82
CA ASP A 48 -3.46 10.44 1.32
C ASP A 48 -4.79 9.93 0.75
N ASP A 49 -4.83 9.57 -0.53
CA ASP A 49 -5.99 8.93 -1.19
C ASP A 49 -6.35 7.59 -0.52
N ALA A 50 -5.35 6.74 -0.26
CA ALA A 50 -5.57 5.45 0.40
C ALA A 50 -6.11 5.63 1.84
N LEU A 51 -5.60 6.62 2.57
CA LEU A 51 -6.04 6.90 3.94
C LEU A 51 -7.44 7.53 4.01
N GLU A 52 -7.85 8.30 2.99
CA GLU A 52 -9.20 8.85 2.91
C GLU A 52 -10.26 7.77 2.67
N GLY A 53 -9.98 6.81 1.79
CA GLY A 53 -10.90 5.71 1.48
C GLY A 53 -10.98 4.63 2.56
N ALA A 54 -9.90 4.44 3.33
CA ALA A 54 -9.76 3.30 4.22
C ALA A 54 -10.64 3.37 5.48
N SER A 55 -11.10 2.19 5.91
CA SER A 55 -11.66 2.01 7.24
C SER A 55 -10.61 2.36 8.33
N PRO A 56 -11.01 2.73 9.56
CA PRO A 56 -10.06 3.12 10.60
C PRO A 56 -8.97 2.07 10.88
N ALA A 57 -9.32 0.78 10.88
CA ALA A 57 -8.38 -0.30 11.10
C ALA A 57 -7.40 -0.47 9.92
N ALA A 58 -7.88 -0.36 8.68
CA ALA A 58 -7.03 -0.40 7.51
C ALA A 58 -6.10 0.83 7.44
N ALA A 59 -6.61 2.02 7.76
CA ALA A 59 -5.85 3.26 7.79
C ALA A 59 -4.69 3.22 8.80
N GLU A 60 -4.83 2.52 9.94
CA GLU A 60 -3.73 2.31 10.88
C GLU A 60 -2.58 1.52 10.24
N LEU A 61 -2.89 0.38 9.60
CA LEU A 61 -1.90 -0.44 8.90
C LEU A 61 -1.28 0.29 7.70
N LEU A 62 -2.09 1.04 6.94
CA LEU A 62 -1.63 1.81 5.80
C LEU A 62 -0.62 2.88 6.21
N ARG A 63 -0.84 3.62 7.31
CA ARG A 63 0.13 4.61 7.81
C ARG A 63 1.51 3.99 8.02
N THR A 64 1.58 2.89 8.76
CA THR A 64 2.85 2.18 8.98
C THR A 64 3.48 1.71 7.67
N SER A 65 2.68 1.20 6.74
CA SER A 65 3.16 0.73 5.43
C SER A 65 3.71 1.87 4.56
N TYR A 66 3.12 3.07 4.65
CA TYR A 66 3.55 4.25 3.90
C TYR A 66 4.74 4.98 4.53
N ASP A 67 4.94 4.85 5.85
CA ASP A 67 6.08 5.43 6.58
C ASP A 67 7.40 4.71 6.27
N TYR A 68 7.35 3.38 6.07
CA TYR A 68 8.50 2.55 5.71
C TYR A 68 8.15 1.51 4.62
N PRO A 69 7.95 1.93 3.36
CA PRO A 69 7.51 1.02 2.32
C PRO A 69 8.65 0.11 1.84
N PRO A 70 8.35 -1.16 1.52
CA PRO A 70 9.30 -1.97 0.78
C PRO A 70 9.62 -1.29 -0.55
N GLY A 71 10.90 -1.19 -0.88
CA GLY A 71 11.33 -0.52 -2.12
C GLY A 71 11.39 1.01 -2.04
N TYR A 72 11.33 1.62 -0.85
CA TYR A 72 11.45 3.09 -0.65
C TYR A 72 12.57 3.77 -1.45
N LYS A 73 13.68 3.05 -1.70
CA LYS A 73 14.82 3.50 -2.51
C LYS A 73 14.49 3.83 -3.97
N TYR A 74 13.30 3.47 -4.45
CA TYR A 74 12.81 3.77 -5.80
C TYR A 74 11.93 5.01 -5.85
N ILE A 75 11.72 5.68 -4.72
CA ILE A 75 10.99 6.95 -4.62
C ILE A 75 12.01 8.09 -4.64
N ASP A 76 12.01 8.84 -5.75
CA ASP A 76 12.91 9.96 -5.97
C ASP A 76 12.43 11.23 -5.24
N GLY A 77 13.39 12.00 -4.73
CA GLY A 77 13.11 13.30 -4.11
C GLY A 77 12.51 13.22 -2.70
N ALA A 78 12.61 12.06 -2.05
CA ALA A 78 12.26 11.94 -0.63
C ALA A 78 13.18 12.84 0.24
N PRO A 79 12.64 13.44 1.32
CA PRO A 79 13.43 14.28 2.21
C PRO A 79 14.43 13.45 3.03
N ASP A 80 15.50 14.10 3.48
CA ASP A 80 16.47 13.50 4.39
C ASP A 80 15.78 12.96 5.65
N GLY A 81 16.13 11.75 6.07
CA GLY A 81 15.53 11.08 7.24
C GLY A 81 14.23 10.30 6.93
N TRP A 82 13.82 10.22 5.67
CA TRP A 82 12.76 9.33 5.20
C TRP A 82 13.37 8.13 4.42
N PRO A 83 12.81 6.92 4.53
CA PRO A 83 11.66 6.52 5.36
C PRO A 83 12.01 6.53 6.85
N PHE A 84 10.98 6.68 7.69
CA PHE A 84 11.18 6.66 9.13
C PHE A 84 11.54 5.22 9.54
N GLU A 85 12.75 5.00 10.06
CA GLU A 85 13.10 3.68 10.60
C GLU A 85 12.08 3.30 11.67
N ASP A 86 11.44 2.14 11.52
CA ASP A 86 10.65 1.55 12.59
C ASP A 86 11.60 1.38 13.77
N GLY A 87 11.41 2.21 14.80
CA GLY A 87 12.09 2.01 16.05
C GLY A 87 11.72 0.63 16.57
N GLU A 88 12.72 -0.25 16.74
CA GLU A 88 12.68 -1.17 17.87
C GLU A 88 12.21 -0.34 19.08
N ASP A 89 11.11 -0.79 19.71
CA ASP A 89 10.41 -0.18 20.85
C ASP A 89 9.35 0.89 20.54
N ARG A 90 8.12 0.44 20.23
CA ARG A 90 6.88 1.08 20.70
C ARG A 90 6.44 0.49 22.04
#